data_AF-S3E4P5-F1
#
_entry.id   AF-S3E4P5-F1
#
_cell.length_a   1.000
_cell.length_b   1.000
_cell.length_c   1.000
_cell.angle_alpha   90.00
_cell.angle_beta   90.00
_cell.angle_gamma   90.00
#
_symmetry.space_group_name_H-M   'P 1'
#
loop_
_entity.id
_entity.type
_entity.pdbx_description
1 polymer ?
#
loop_
_entity_poly.entity_id
_entity_poly.type
_entity_poly.pdbx_seq_one_letter_code
_entity_poly.pdbx_strand_id
1 'polypeptide(L)'
;MSKENSTTLWNSVLDNDYTTYSKISNILLNPSIPLKHIPLRIYIPSTPTPVLSPTESTSALGSFKIVQTLIPPRTSAREVQTLGSALNTILPGLFPSRRDPILAEPVLHGAAVPFRAPLEELMREAAYADGWLHLCVVMVDA
;
A
#
# COMPACT_ATOMS: atom_id res chain seq x y z
N MET A 1 -10.99 -18.24 10.31
CA MET A 1 -9.99 -17.88 11.35
C MET A 1 -10.58 -18.17 12.71
N SER A 2 -9.88 -18.92 13.56
CA SER A 2 -10.26 -19.13 14.95
C SER A 2 -9.78 -17.97 15.84
N LYS A 3 -10.32 -17.86 17.06
CA LYS A 3 -9.81 -16.92 18.08
C LYS A 3 -8.33 -17.15 18.36
N GLU A 4 -7.94 -18.42 18.48
CA GLU A 4 -6.56 -18.84 18.70
C GLU A 4 -5.63 -18.29 17.61
N ASN A 5 -5.97 -18.44 16.33
CA ASN A 5 -5.17 -17.90 15.24
C ASN A 5 -4.99 -16.38 15.34
N SER A 6 -6.04 -15.63 15.69
CA SER A 6 -5.95 -14.18 15.83
C SER A 6 -5.06 -13.76 17.00
N THR A 7 -5.17 -14.44 18.14
CA THR A 7 -4.29 -14.18 19.30
C THR A 7 -2.83 -14.52 18.99
N THR A 8 -2.59 -15.65 18.32
CA THR A 8 -1.24 -16.06 17.94
C THR A 8 -0.64 -15.11 16.90
N LEU A 9 -1.43 -14.63 15.93
CA LEU A 9 -0.98 -13.60 14.98
C LEU A 9 -0.52 -12.34 15.71
N TRP A 10 -1.32 -11.83 16.66
CA TRP A 10 -0.98 -10.65 17.45
C TRP A 10 0.31 -10.85 18.26
N ASN A 11 0.39 -11.94 19.03
CA ASN A 11 1.57 -12.22 19.86
C ASN A 11 2.83 -12.41 19.00
N SER A 12 2.73 -13.07 17.84
CA SER A 12 3.88 -13.26 16.94
C SER A 12 4.48 -11.96 16.42
N VAL A 13 3.66 -10.91 16.23
CA VAL A 13 4.15 -9.57 15.87
C VAL A 13 4.82 -8.90 17.06
N LEU A 14 4.22 -8.98 18.25
CA LEU A 14 4.78 -8.42 19.49
C LEU A 14 6.14 -9.03 19.82
N ASP A 15 6.26 -10.35 19.69
CA ASP A 15 7.45 -11.13 20.05
C ASP A 15 8.48 -11.19 18.90
N ASN A 16 8.19 -10.57 17.75
CA ASN A 16 9.00 -10.60 16.52
C ASN A 16 9.31 -12.04 16.04
N ASP A 17 8.36 -12.96 16.20
CA ASP A 17 8.44 -14.34 15.71
C ASP A 17 7.88 -14.44 14.28
N TYR A 18 8.76 -14.22 13.31
CA TYR A 18 8.42 -14.32 11.89
C TYR A 18 7.90 -15.71 11.48
N THR A 19 8.42 -16.79 12.08
CA THR A 19 8.08 -18.16 11.66
C THR A 19 6.62 -18.46 12.00
N THR A 20 6.19 -18.08 13.19
CA THR A 20 4.79 -18.23 13.62
C THR A 20 3.88 -17.24 12.88
N TYR A 21 4.31 -15.99 12.74
CA TYR A 21 3.58 -14.96 11.99
C TYR A 21 3.27 -15.42 10.56
N SER A 22 4.29 -15.85 9.81
CA SER A 22 4.18 -16.22 8.40
C SER A 22 3.21 -17.38 8.18
N LYS A 23 3.19 -18.38 9.06
CA LYS A 23 2.25 -19.51 8.98
C LYS A 23 0.79 -19.06 9.03
N ILE A 24 0.47 -18.11 9.92
CA ILE A 24 -0.90 -17.63 10.13
C ILE A 24 -1.26 -16.56 9.09
N SER A 25 -0.34 -15.63 8.81
CA SER A 25 -0.54 -14.56 7.81
C SER A 25 -0.80 -15.12 6.42
N ASN A 26 -0.11 -16.20 6.03
CA ASN A 26 -0.35 -16.86 4.74
C ASN A 26 -1.77 -17.38 4.56
N ILE A 27 -2.48 -17.74 5.64
CA ILE A 27 -3.89 -18.15 5.55
C ILE A 27 -4.77 -16.98 5.07
N LEU A 28 -4.39 -15.74 5.40
CA LEU A 28 -5.12 -14.53 5.05
C LEU A 28 -4.73 -14.00 3.67
N LEU A 29 -3.43 -14.01 3.35
CA LEU A 29 -2.90 -13.45 2.11
C LEU A 29 -3.00 -14.42 0.91
N ASN A 30 -3.09 -15.72 1.17
CA ASN A 30 -3.22 -16.78 0.17
C ASN A 30 -4.48 -17.63 0.37
N PRO A 31 -5.67 -17.03 0.28
CA PRO A 31 -6.91 -17.78 0.40
C PRO A 31 -7.11 -18.71 -0.80
N SER A 32 -7.83 -19.82 -0.59
CA SER A 32 -8.20 -20.76 -1.66
C SER A 32 -9.19 -20.18 -2.68
N ILE A 33 -9.79 -19.02 -2.37
CA ILE A 33 -10.70 -18.29 -3.25
C ILE A 33 -9.97 -17.11 -3.90
N PRO A 34 -10.29 -16.75 -5.16
CA PRO A 34 -9.73 -15.57 -5.79
C PRO A 34 -10.02 -14.30 -4.98
N LEU A 35 -9.02 -13.43 -4.86
CA LEU A 35 -9.19 -12.13 -4.23
C LEU A 35 -10.17 -11.27 -5.01
N LYS A 36 -11.04 -10.56 -4.30
CA LYS A 36 -11.95 -9.58 -4.93
C LYS A 36 -11.24 -8.26 -5.19
N HIS A 37 -10.47 -7.79 -4.21
CA HIS A 37 -9.73 -6.54 -4.28
C HIS A 37 -8.40 -6.63 -3.53
N ILE A 38 -7.43 -5.85 -3.98
CA ILE A 38 -6.12 -5.69 -3.36
C ILE A 38 -6.22 -4.61 -2.26
N PRO A 39 -5.83 -4.90 -1.00
CA PRO A 39 -5.77 -3.93 0.09
C PRO A 39 -4.55 -3.02 -0.10
N LEU A 40 -4.78 -1.82 -0.63
CA LEU A 40 -3.75 -0.81 -0.88
C LEU A 40 -4.16 0.54 -0.30
N ARG A 41 -3.23 1.19 0.41
CA ARG A 41 -3.30 2.59 0.81
C ARG A 41 -2.14 3.36 0.18
N ILE A 42 -2.45 4.50 -0.41
CA ILE A 42 -1.48 5.38 -1.05
C ILE A 42 -1.39 6.67 -0.22
N TYR A 43 -0.19 6.98 0.26
CA TYR A 43 0.12 8.14 1.07
C TYR A 43 0.78 9.19 0.19
N ILE A 44 0.09 10.32 0.00
CA ILE A 44 0.55 11.43 -0.84
C ILE A 44 0.95 12.58 0.09
N PRO A 45 2.24 12.97 0.14
CA PRO A 45 2.68 14.13 0.89
C PRO A 45 1.91 15.37 0.46
N SER A 46 1.53 16.21 1.43
CA SER A 46 0.88 17.50 1.18
C SER A 46 1.51 18.58 2.03
N THR A 47 1.58 19.80 1.51
CA THR A 47 2.01 20.94 2.31
C THR A 47 1.00 21.17 3.44
N PRO A 48 1.43 21.32 4.70
CA PRO A 48 0.51 21.64 5.78
C PRO A 48 -0.20 22.95 5.45
N THR A 49 -1.53 22.91 5.40
CA THR A 49 -2.35 24.11 5.26
C THR A 49 -2.14 24.97 6.51
N PRO A 50 -1.73 26.25 6.37
CA PRO A 50 -1.60 27.12 7.54
C PRO A 50 -3.00 27.32 8.12
N VAL A 51 -3.24 26.74 9.30
CA VAL A 51 -4.43 27.04 10.09
C VAL A 51 -4.35 28.51 10.51
N LEU A 52 -5.40 29.29 10.24
CA LEU A 52 -5.49 30.73 10.50
C LEU A 52 -5.59 31.09 12.01
N SER A 53 -5.13 30.23 12.90
CA SER A 53 -5.15 30.43 14.36
C SER A 53 -3.72 30.66 14.88
N PRO A 54 -3.35 31.90 15.27
CA PRO A 54 -1.98 32.27 15.66
C PRO A 54 -1.58 31.85 17.09
N THR A 55 -2.29 30.92 17.72
CA THR A 55 -1.99 30.43 19.06
C THR A 55 -1.92 28.92 19.04
N GLU A 56 -0.76 28.40 18.65
CA GLU A 56 -0.13 27.16 19.13
C GLU A 56 1.01 26.79 18.18
N SER A 57 2.23 27.15 18.57
CA SER A 57 3.47 26.69 17.95
C SER A 57 3.68 25.20 18.25
N THR A 58 2.87 24.35 17.65
CA THR A 58 3.22 22.95 17.42
C THR A 58 3.75 22.88 16.00
N SER A 59 5.02 22.51 15.84
CA SER A 59 5.60 22.26 14.52
C SER A 59 4.65 21.35 13.76
N ALA A 60 4.02 21.85 12.69
CA ALA A 60 3.07 21.08 11.91
C ALA A 60 3.82 19.89 11.30
N LEU A 61 3.77 18.74 12.00
CA LEU A 61 4.20 17.44 11.52
C LEU A 61 3.58 17.27 10.12
N GLY A 62 4.40 16.91 9.13
CA GLY A 62 4.01 16.95 7.71
C GLY A 62 2.61 16.38 7.46
N SER A 63 1.81 17.09 6.67
CA SER A 63 0.46 16.67 6.32
C SER A 63 0.50 15.70 5.15
N PHE A 64 -0.40 14.73 5.09
CA PHE A 64 -0.52 13.84 3.93
C PHE A 64 -1.97 13.46 3.67
N LYS A 65 -2.25 13.14 2.41
CA LYS A 65 -3.53 12.61 1.96
C LYS A 65 -3.42 11.09 1.79
N ILE A 66 -4.39 10.35 2.34
CA ILE A 66 -4.53 8.91 2.10
C ILE A 66 -5.54 8.68 0.99
N VAL A 67 -5.19 7.83 0.03
CA VAL A 67 -6.08 7.35 -1.03
C VAL A 67 -6.25 5.84 -0.90
N GLN A 68 -7.51 5.39 -0.87
CA GLN A 68 -7.88 3.99 -0.80
C GLN A 68 -9.09 3.76 -1.72
N THR A 69 -8.94 2.85 -2.69
CA THR A 69 -9.99 2.52 -3.67
C THR A 69 -10.11 1.01 -3.85
N LEU A 70 -11.19 0.55 -4.48
CA LEU A 70 -11.36 -0.86 -4.83
C LEU A 70 -10.53 -1.19 -6.07
N ILE A 71 -9.51 -2.04 -5.90
CA ILE A 71 -8.58 -2.42 -6.97
C ILE A 71 -8.73 -3.92 -7.22
N PRO A 72 -9.31 -4.37 -8.34
CA PRO A 72 -9.38 -5.79 -8.63
C PRO A 72 -7.98 -6.37 -8.90
N PRO A 73 -7.74 -7.69 -8.73
CA PRO A 73 -6.45 -8.30 -9.11
C PRO A 73 -6.23 -8.37 -10.62
N ARG A 74 -7.29 -8.20 -11.41
CA ARG A 74 -7.28 -8.22 -12.87
C ARG A 74 -7.99 -7.01 -13.44
N THR A 75 -7.48 -6.51 -14.55
CA THR A 75 -8.10 -5.41 -15.31
C THR A 75 -9.41 -5.85 -15.95
N SER A 76 -10.18 -4.90 -16.50
CA SER A 76 -11.38 -5.21 -17.29
C SER A 76 -11.09 -6.09 -18.51
N ALA A 77 -9.89 -6.01 -19.07
CA ALA A 77 -9.39 -6.88 -20.13
C ALA A 77 -8.94 -8.27 -19.65
N ARG A 78 -9.11 -8.57 -18.35
CA ARG A 78 -8.70 -9.81 -17.66
C ARG A 78 -7.19 -10.02 -17.56
N GLU A 79 -6.40 -9.00 -17.88
CA GLU A 79 -4.95 -8.99 -17.68
C GLU A 79 -4.60 -8.84 -16.20
N VAL A 80 -3.40 -9.26 -15.82
CA VAL A 80 -2.89 -9.08 -14.46
C VAL A 80 -2.80 -7.57 -14.15
N GLN A 81 -3.38 -7.15 -13.03
CA GLN A 81 -3.29 -5.77 -12.59
C GLN A 81 -1.88 -5.52 -12.03
N THR A 82 -1.14 -4.58 -12.65
CA THR A 82 0.17 -4.16 -12.18
C THR A 82 0.06 -2.89 -11.35
N LEU A 83 1.12 -2.55 -10.61
CA LEU A 83 1.16 -1.32 -9.83
C LEU A 83 0.95 -0.08 -10.72
N GLY A 84 1.65 0.00 -11.85
CA GLY A 84 1.57 1.12 -12.78
C GLY A 84 0.19 1.28 -13.42
N SER A 85 -0.50 0.18 -13.78
CA SER A 85 -1.86 0.28 -14.34
C SER A 85 -2.88 0.69 -13.28
N ALA A 86 -2.74 0.24 -12.04
CA ALA A 86 -3.57 0.69 -10.92
C ALA A 86 -3.33 2.17 -10.60
N LEU A 87 -2.08 2.60 -10.41
CA LEU A 87 -1.75 3.99 -10.08
C LEU A 87 -2.20 4.96 -11.17
N ASN A 88 -2.01 4.61 -12.45
CA ASN A 88 -2.50 5.40 -13.57
C ASN A 88 -4.03 5.53 -13.58
N THR A 89 -4.76 4.50 -13.13
CA THR A 89 -6.22 4.54 -13.04
C THR A 89 -6.71 5.39 -11.87
N ILE A 90 -6.06 5.28 -10.70
CA ILE A 90 -6.51 5.93 -9.46
C ILE A 90 -6.06 7.39 -9.40
N LEU A 91 -4.83 7.67 -9.86
CA LEU A 91 -4.15 8.97 -9.75
C LEU A 91 -3.48 9.34 -11.08
N PRO A 92 -4.23 9.46 -12.20
CA PRO A 92 -3.65 9.69 -13.53
C PRO A 92 -2.81 10.97 -13.63
N GLY A 93 -3.15 12.00 -12.86
CA GLY A 93 -2.39 13.26 -12.84
C GLY A 93 -1.00 13.14 -12.18
N LEU A 94 -0.82 12.17 -11.29
CA LEU A 94 0.46 11.91 -10.62
C LEU A 94 1.24 10.77 -11.29
N PHE A 95 0.52 9.84 -11.92
CA PHE A 95 1.07 8.69 -12.62
C PHE A 95 0.53 8.61 -14.06
N PRO A 96 0.99 9.49 -14.97
CA PRO A 96 0.47 9.53 -16.34
C PRO A 96 0.91 8.32 -17.19
N SER A 97 2.02 7.67 -16.83
CA SER A 97 2.50 6.44 -17.48
C SER A 97 2.19 5.20 -16.65
N ARG A 98 1.94 4.08 -17.33
CA ARG A 98 1.77 2.75 -16.71
C ARG A 98 3.08 1.96 -16.59
N ARG A 99 4.15 2.45 -17.22
CA ARG A 99 5.43 1.74 -17.34
C ARG A 99 6.54 2.40 -16.55
N ASP A 100 6.52 3.73 -16.48
CA ASP A 100 7.64 4.52 -15.99
C ASP A 100 7.16 5.57 -14.97
N PRO A 101 7.85 5.75 -13.83
CA PRO A 101 7.62 6.87 -12.92
C PRO A 101 8.15 8.16 -13.54
N ILE A 102 7.24 9.03 -14.00
CA ILE A 102 7.62 10.31 -14.64
C ILE A 102 7.61 11.45 -13.62
N LEU A 103 6.52 11.61 -12.88
CA LEU A 103 6.31 12.74 -11.96
C LEU A 103 6.52 12.34 -10.50
N ALA A 104 6.32 11.05 -10.21
CA ALA A 104 6.34 10.53 -8.86
C ALA A 104 6.73 9.06 -8.85
N GLU A 105 7.34 8.65 -7.75
CA GLU A 105 7.83 7.31 -7.50
C GLU A 105 7.04 6.67 -6.33
N PRO A 106 6.49 5.46 -6.52
CA PRO A 106 5.89 4.69 -5.46
C PRO A 106 6.96 4.00 -4.62
N VAL A 107 6.93 4.21 -3.30
CA VAL A 107 7.85 3.62 -2.32
C VAL A 107 7.08 2.71 -1.39
N LEU A 108 7.57 1.48 -1.20
CA LEU A 108 7.05 0.46 -0.29
C LEU A 108 8.21 -0.13 0.52
N HIS A 109 8.05 -0.28 1.83
CA HIS A 109 9.14 -0.74 2.73
C HIS A 109 10.46 0.04 2.56
N GLY A 110 10.38 1.32 2.20
CA GLY A 110 11.55 2.18 2.00
C GLY A 110 12.26 2.04 0.66
N ALA A 111 11.74 1.23 -0.28
CA ALA A 111 12.30 1.06 -1.62
C ALA A 111 11.29 1.41 -2.72
N ALA A 112 11.79 1.90 -3.84
CA ALA A 112 11.00 2.14 -5.04
C ALA A 112 10.41 0.84 -5.60
N VAL A 113 9.13 0.88 -5.98
CA VAL A 113 8.43 -0.30 -6.52
C VAL A 113 8.30 -0.20 -8.05
N PRO A 114 8.73 -1.22 -8.81
CA PRO A 114 8.57 -1.22 -10.26
C PRO A 114 7.10 -1.19 -10.69
N PHE A 115 6.75 -0.37 -11.69
CA PHE A 115 5.37 -0.23 -12.19
C PHE A 115 4.83 -1.53 -12.81
N ARG A 116 5.73 -2.38 -13.30
CA ARG A 116 5.42 -3.70 -13.85
C ARG A 116 5.15 -4.77 -12.78
N ALA A 117 5.37 -4.48 -11.50
CA ALA A 117 5.11 -5.43 -10.42
C ALA A 117 3.62 -5.85 -10.41
N PRO A 118 3.29 -7.14 -10.49
CA PRO A 118 1.93 -7.64 -10.30
C PRO A 118 1.44 -7.29 -8.90
N LEU A 119 0.29 -6.61 -8.79
CA LEU A 119 -0.20 -6.15 -7.48
C LEU A 119 -0.60 -7.28 -6.55
N GLU A 120 -1.12 -8.37 -7.09
CA GLU A 120 -1.52 -9.53 -6.29
C GLU A 120 -0.30 -10.20 -5.65
N GLU A 121 0.79 -10.37 -6.41
CA GLU A 121 2.06 -10.91 -5.89
C GLU A 121 2.71 -9.93 -4.91
N LEU A 122 2.71 -8.63 -5.24
CA LEU A 122 3.21 -7.60 -4.33
C LEU A 122 2.48 -7.64 -2.98
N MET A 123 1.16 -7.83 -2.98
CA MET A 123 0.36 -7.95 -1.76
C MET A 123 0.74 -9.19 -0.94
N ARG A 124 0.95 -10.35 -1.58
CA ARG A 124 1.33 -11.58 -0.86
C ARG A 124 2.67 -11.44 -0.15
N GLU A 125 3.64 -10.83 -0.82
CA GLU A 125 5.04 -10.82 -0.37
C GLU A 125 5.41 -9.59 0.45
N ALA A 126 4.73 -8.46 0.25
CA ALA A 126 5.11 -7.16 0.82
C ALA A 126 3.97 -6.48 1.59
N ALA A 127 2.87 -7.17 1.90
CA ALA A 127 1.90 -6.64 2.86
C ALA A 127 2.56 -6.47 4.24
N TYR A 128 2.15 -5.42 4.95
CA TYR A 128 2.52 -5.21 6.34
C TYR A 128 1.79 -6.20 7.26
N ALA A 129 2.12 -6.18 8.55
CA ALA A 129 1.52 -7.06 9.55
C ALA A 129 -0.02 -6.98 9.62
N ASP A 130 -0.60 -5.86 9.19
CA ASP A 130 -2.06 -5.62 9.10
C ASP A 130 -2.71 -6.18 7.83
N GLY A 131 -1.93 -6.75 6.91
CA GLY A 131 -2.36 -7.30 5.63
C GLY A 131 -2.53 -6.26 4.52
N TRP A 132 -2.08 -5.01 4.72
CA TRP A 132 -2.20 -3.95 3.72
C TRP A 132 -0.85 -3.63 3.05
N LEU A 133 -0.92 -3.22 1.80
CA LEU A 133 0.17 -2.49 1.16
C LEU A 133 0.07 -1.01 1.53
N HIS A 134 1.12 -0.48 2.15
CA HIS A 134 1.24 0.94 2.47
C HIS A 134 2.26 1.59 1.57
N LEU A 135 1.79 2.33 0.57
CA LEU A 135 2.62 2.89 -0.49
C LEU A 135 2.76 4.39 -0.31
N CYS A 136 3.98 4.85 -0.08
CA CYS A 136 4.31 6.27 -0.02
C CYS A 136 4.60 6.80 -1.43
N VAL A 137 4.17 8.03 -1.72
CA VAL A 137 4.51 8.69 -2.97
C VAL A 137 5.60 9.72 -2.73
N VAL A 138 6.68 9.62 -3.50
CA VAL A 138 7.77 10.60 -3.51
C VAL A 138 7.75 11.31 -4.85
N MET A 139 7.88 12.63 -4.86
CA MET A 139 7.97 13.38 -6.11
C MET A 139 9.35 13.15 -6.74
N VAL A 140 9.41 12.91 -8.04
CA VAL A 140 10.68 12.83 -8.75
C VAL A 140 11.18 14.25 -8.92
N ASP A 141 12.36 14.56 -8.37
CA ASP A 141 12.99 15.87 -8.56
C ASP A 141 13.25 16.08 -10.06
N ALA A 142 12.82 17.24 -10.57
CA ALA A 142 13.11 17.67 -11.94
C ALA A 142 14.53 18.26 -12.05
#